data_AF-A0A931RDP3-F1
#
_entry.id   AF-A0A931RDP3-F1
#
_cell.length_a   1.000
_cell.length_b   1.000
_cell.length_c   1.000
_cell.angle_alpha   90.00
_cell.angle_beta   90.00
_cell.angle_gamma   90.00
#
_symmetry.space_group_name_H-M   'P 1'
#
loop_
_entity.id
_entity.type
_entity.pdbx_description
1 polymer ?
#
loop_
_entity_poly.entity_id
_entity_poly.type
_entity_poly.pdbx_seq_one_letter_code
_entity_poly.pdbx_strand_id
1 'polypeptide(L)'
;MNNGGVLMITGGALLAIAVVLYFDWRVKNPRAKKPAAPAPTTSQAKKLPIDAQPQTIVSAKEDVEHIFNDEFREELRNRGRLHFEKIIGENAMFLQQDLRQTTTQLNDYMRAEITRTLQEEFKKYEQSIVDAKQIALDSIEKTVTTIEQQRQLMETQMQTQAQAQRNQIIARFESQMAAIINHYVMQAIGNQIDLTDQLEFILTELENNKADIIEDIKRGS
;
A
#
# COMPACT_ATOMS: atom_id res chain seq x y z
N MET A 1 -9.74 44.98 23.46
CA MET A 1 -9.33 44.50 24.80
C MET A 1 -10.32 43.44 25.24
N ASN A 2 -9.93 42.16 25.20
CA ASN A 2 -10.78 41.05 25.62
C ASN A 2 -9.89 40.00 26.30
N ASN A 3 -9.70 40.13 27.62
CA ASN A 3 -8.83 39.29 28.44
C ASN A 3 -9.67 38.26 29.20
N GLY A 4 -10.11 37.20 28.50
CA GLY A 4 -10.99 36.18 29.09
C GLY A 4 -10.68 34.75 28.63
N GLY A 5 -9.42 34.38 28.36
CA GLY A 5 -9.14 33.09 27.74
C GLY A 5 -7.73 32.49 27.89
N VAL A 6 -7.00 32.74 28.99
CA VAL A 6 -5.63 32.17 29.17
C VAL A 6 -5.47 31.31 30.43
N LEU A 7 -6.52 31.12 31.25
CA LEU A 7 -6.40 30.45 32.55
C LEU A 7 -6.84 28.98 32.59
N MET A 8 -6.83 28.27 31.46
CA MET A 8 -7.23 26.85 31.37
C MET A 8 -6.27 25.98 30.56
N ILE A 9 -4.99 26.33 30.48
CA ILE A 9 -3.95 25.46 29.88
C ILE A 9 -2.76 25.21 30.83
N THR A 10 -2.65 25.96 31.93
CA THR A 10 -1.55 25.82 32.89
C THR A 10 -1.74 24.70 33.93
N GLY A 11 -2.93 24.09 34.02
CA GLY A 11 -3.22 23.01 35.00
C GLY A 11 -2.71 21.62 34.61
N GLY A 12 -2.55 21.33 33.31
CA GLY A 12 -2.15 20.00 32.83
C GLY A 12 -0.63 19.76 32.82
N ALA A 13 0.16 20.82 32.61
CA ALA A 13 1.61 20.70 32.49
C ALA A 13 2.31 20.46 33.84
N LEU A 14 1.77 20.98 34.95
CA LEU A 14 2.37 20.80 36.28
C LEU A 14 2.20 19.38 36.83
N LEU A 15 1.13 18.67 36.47
CA LEU A 15 0.93 17.28 36.90
C LEU A 15 1.83 16.31 36.14
N ALA A 16 2.10 16.54 34.85
CA ALA A 16 3.01 15.71 34.07
C ALA A 16 4.46 15.80 34.59
N ILE A 17 4.91 17.01 34.98
CA ILE A 17 6.25 17.23 35.54
C ILE A 17 6.36 16.58 36.93
N ALA A 18 5.31 16.64 37.76
CA ALA A 18 5.29 16.00 39.08
C ALA A 18 5.37 14.46 39.01
N VAL A 19 4.71 13.84 38.02
CA VAL A 19 4.76 12.38 37.82
C VAL A 19 6.13 11.92 37.35
N VAL A 20 6.76 12.67 36.43
CA VAL A 20 8.11 12.35 35.93
C VAL A 20 9.15 12.51 37.05
N LEU A 21 9.06 13.55 37.87
CA LEU A 21 9.96 13.73 39.03
C LEU A 21 9.74 12.68 40.12
N TYR A 22 8.49 12.24 40.35
CA TYR A 22 8.19 11.15 41.27
C TYR A 22 8.76 9.80 40.80
N PHE A 23 8.69 9.53 39.50
CA PHE A 23 9.24 8.31 38.91
C PHE A 23 10.77 8.32 38.94
N ASP A 24 11.40 9.45 38.62
CA ASP A 24 12.86 9.62 38.65
C ASP A 24 13.42 9.53 40.09
N TRP A 25 12.71 10.11 41.08
CA TRP A 25 13.07 9.95 42.49
C TRP A 25 12.96 8.49 42.98
N ARG A 26 11.95 7.74 42.51
CA ARG A 26 11.72 6.35 42.92
C ARG A 26 12.73 5.37 42.30
N VAL A 27 13.20 5.64 41.09
CA VAL A 27 14.24 4.82 40.42
C VAL A 27 15.61 5.07 41.04
N LYS A 28 15.89 6.29 41.50
CA LYS A 28 17.21 6.68 42.04
C LYS A 28 17.43 6.30 43.51
N ASN A 29 16.37 6.03 44.28
CA ASN A 29 16.45 5.65 45.70
C ASN A 29 15.81 4.27 46.00
N PRO A 30 16.53 3.14 45.81
CA PRO A 30 16.00 1.80 46.07
C PRO A 30 15.88 1.42 47.57
N ARG A 31 15.89 2.38 48.49
CA ARG A 31 15.79 2.16 49.96
C ARG A 31 14.55 2.76 50.63
N ALA A 32 13.52 3.12 49.87
CA ALA A 32 12.19 3.38 50.45
C ALA A 32 11.56 2.05 50.90
N LYS A 33 11.80 1.72 52.18
CA LYS A 33 11.34 0.52 52.88
C LYS A 33 9.86 0.23 52.63
N LYS A 34 9.55 -1.04 52.33
CA LYS A 34 8.21 -1.63 52.50
C LYS A 34 7.67 -1.30 53.90
N PRO A 35 6.36 -1.04 54.08
CA PRO A 35 5.78 -1.10 55.41
C PRO A 35 5.94 -2.53 55.93
N ALA A 36 6.67 -2.66 57.04
CA ALA A 36 6.89 -3.94 57.71
C ALA A 36 5.54 -4.45 58.24
N ALA A 37 5.27 -5.74 58.01
CA ALA A 37 4.27 -6.47 58.76
C ALA A 37 4.54 -6.33 60.27
N PRO A 38 3.51 -6.19 61.13
CA PRO A 38 3.72 -6.22 62.56
C PRO A 38 4.17 -7.63 62.97
N ALA A 39 5.44 -7.77 63.35
CA ALA A 39 5.97 -8.94 64.03
C ALA A 39 5.57 -8.91 65.52
N PRO A 40 5.45 -10.07 66.18
CA PRO A 40 4.77 -10.21 67.47
C PRO A 40 5.55 -9.52 68.58
N THR A 41 4.85 -8.77 69.42
CA THR A 41 5.39 -8.16 70.62
C THR A 41 5.82 -9.23 71.61
N THR A 42 7.13 -9.34 71.83
CA THR A 42 7.75 -10.04 72.95
C THR A 42 7.29 -9.41 74.26
N SER A 43 6.34 -10.06 74.95
CA SER A 43 5.96 -9.69 76.31
C SER A 43 7.14 -9.92 77.26
N GLN A 44 7.46 -8.87 78.00
CA GLN A 44 8.54 -8.81 78.97
C GLN A 44 8.31 -9.86 80.08
N ALA A 45 9.29 -10.74 80.27
CA ALA A 45 9.37 -11.62 81.42
C ALA A 45 9.67 -10.80 82.69
N LYS A 46 8.62 -10.41 83.41
CA LYS A 46 8.70 -9.92 84.78
C LYS A 46 8.90 -11.14 85.69
N LYS A 47 10.09 -11.27 86.27
CA LYS A 47 10.36 -12.25 87.34
C LYS A 47 9.42 -11.98 88.52
N LEU A 48 8.54 -12.93 88.81
CA LEU A 48 7.86 -13.08 90.10
C LEU A 48 8.47 -14.29 90.84
N PRO A 49 8.45 -14.29 92.18
CA PRO A 49 9.17 -15.26 92.97
C PRO A 49 8.60 -16.67 92.81
N ILE A 50 9.52 -17.62 92.77
CA ILE A 50 9.28 -19.05 92.95
C ILE A 50 8.67 -19.21 94.34
N ASP A 51 7.41 -19.60 94.42
CA ASP A 51 6.91 -20.63 95.35
C ASP A 51 5.39 -20.81 95.18
N ALA A 52 4.97 -22.08 95.16
CA ALA A 52 3.60 -22.60 95.14
C ALA A 52 2.91 -22.76 93.75
N GLN A 53 2.88 -24.03 93.30
CA GLN A 53 1.69 -24.81 92.95
C GLN A 53 1.79 -25.59 91.62
N PRO A 54 1.87 -26.93 91.65
CA PRO A 54 1.74 -27.78 90.47
C PRO A 54 0.28 -27.97 89.97
N GLN A 55 -0.69 -27.19 90.45
CA GLN A 55 -2.13 -27.39 90.15
C GLN A 55 -2.72 -26.37 89.14
N THR A 56 -2.15 -25.17 89.03
CA THR A 56 -2.65 -24.11 88.12
C THR A 56 -2.28 -24.35 86.66
N ILE A 57 -1.14 -24.98 86.40
CA ILE A 57 -0.68 -25.34 85.04
C ILE A 57 -1.51 -26.51 84.48
N VAL A 58 -2.00 -27.41 85.34
CA VAL A 58 -2.85 -28.54 84.94
C VAL A 58 -4.26 -28.04 84.59
N SER A 59 -4.84 -27.19 85.44
CA SER A 59 -6.17 -26.61 85.19
C SER A 59 -6.19 -25.69 83.96
N ALA A 60 -5.12 -24.93 83.71
CA ALA A 60 -5.00 -24.11 82.50
C ALA A 60 -4.83 -24.94 81.20
N LYS A 61 -4.32 -26.19 81.30
CA LYS A 61 -4.21 -27.09 80.16
C LYS A 61 -5.55 -27.76 79.83
N GLU A 62 -6.28 -28.21 80.86
CA GLU A 62 -7.67 -28.66 80.70
C GLU A 62 -8.53 -27.53 80.11
N ASP A 63 -8.38 -26.30 80.61
CA ASP A 63 -9.02 -25.08 80.09
C ASP A 63 -8.84 -24.86 78.59
N VAL A 64 -7.63 -25.04 78.09
CA VAL A 64 -7.31 -24.91 76.66
C VAL A 64 -7.84 -26.09 75.86
N GLU A 65 -7.82 -27.31 76.39
CA GLU A 65 -8.30 -28.50 75.69
C GLU A 65 -9.81 -28.45 75.43
N HIS A 66 -10.60 -27.88 76.34
CA HIS A 66 -12.04 -27.75 76.12
C HIS A 66 -12.49 -26.41 75.50
N ILE A 67 -11.66 -25.35 75.49
CA ILE A 67 -11.87 -24.18 74.61
C ILE A 67 -11.65 -24.55 73.13
N PHE A 68 -10.74 -25.49 72.84
CA PHE A 68 -10.53 -26.09 71.52
C PHE A 68 -11.08 -27.53 71.44
N ASN A 69 -12.27 -27.73 72.01
CA ASN A 69 -12.97 -29.01 71.94
C ASN A 69 -13.12 -29.48 70.48
N ASP A 70 -13.21 -30.79 70.28
CA ASP A 70 -13.35 -31.41 68.96
C ASP A 70 -14.54 -30.85 68.18
N GLU A 71 -15.61 -30.45 68.87
CA GLU A 71 -16.78 -29.77 68.28
C GLU A 71 -16.43 -28.41 67.64
N PHE A 72 -15.61 -27.58 68.30
CA PHE A 72 -15.16 -26.30 67.74
C PHE A 72 -14.21 -26.51 66.55
N ARG A 73 -13.37 -27.55 66.61
CA ARG A 73 -12.48 -27.93 65.50
C ARG A 73 -13.28 -28.42 64.29
N GLU A 74 -14.35 -29.19 64.52
CA GLU A 74 -15.26 -29.63 63.47
C GLU A 74 -16.07 -28.46 62.89
N GLU A 75 -16.55 -27.52 63.71
CA GLU A 75 -17.24 -26.33 63.23
C GLU A 75 -16.30 -25.42 62.43
N LEU A 76 -15.06 -25.21 62.89
CA LEU A 76 -14.04 -24.47 62.15
C LEU A 76 -13.71 -25.17 60.82
N ARG A 77 -13.63 -26.50 60.81
CA ARG A 77 -13.41 -27.28 59.58
C ARG A 77 -14.59 -27.19 58.62
N ASN A 78 -15.82 -27.27 59.13
CA ASN A 78 -17.04 -27.16 58.33
C ASN A 78 -17.24 -25.75 57.79
N ARG A 79 -17.00 -24.72 58.61
CA ARG A 79 -17.04 -23.32 58.21
C ARG A 79 -15.93 -22.99 57.21
N GLY A 80 -14.73 -23.50 57.45
CA GLY A 80 -13.61 -23.41 56.51
C GLY A 80 -13.94 -24.04 55.16
N ARG A 81 -14.48 -25.27 55.15
CA ARG A 81 -14.94 -25.94 53.92
C ARG A 81 -16.02 -25.15 53.20
N LEU A 82 -17.05 -24.67 53.91
CA LEU A 82 -18.12 -23.85 53.34
C LEU A 82 -17.59 -22.53 52.77
N HIS A 83 -16.69 -21.85 53.48
CA HIS A 83 -16.07 -20.62 52.97
C HIS A 83 -15.20 -20.88 51.74
N PHE A 84 -14.41 -21.97 51.71
CA PHE A 84 -13.63 -22.32 50.53
C PHE A 84 -14.51 -22.70 49.35
N GLU A 85 -15.56 -23.48 49.56
CA GLU A 85 -16.52 -23.84 48.51
C GLU A 85 -17.21 -22.61 47.94
N LYS A 86 -17.62 -21.66 48.80
CA LYS A 86 -18.16 -20.37 48.39
C LYS A 86 -17.16 -19.56 47.58
N ILE A 87 -15.92 -19.41 48.06
CA ILE A 87 -14.87 -18.64 47.36
C ILE A 87 -14.52 -19.28 46.01
N ILE A 88 -14.46 -20.62 45.93
CA ILE A 88 -14.21 -21.33 44.67
C ILE A 88 -15.37 -21.11 43.70
N GLY A 89 -16.61 -21.20 44.16
CA GLY A 89 -17.79 -20.94 43.33
C GLY A 89 -17.84 -19.50 42.81
N GLU A 90 -17.59 -18.52 43.69
CA GLU A 90 -17.52 -17.09 43.31
C GLU A 90 -16.39 -16.82 42.31
N ASN A 91 -15.19 -17.35 42.56
CA ASN A 91 -14.05 -17.17 41.66
C ASN A 91 -14.26 -17.85 40.30
N ALA A 92 -14.85 -19.05 40.28
CA ALA A 92 -15.20 -19.73 39.03
C ALA A 92 -16.24 -18.94 38.23
N MET A 93 -17.23 -18.37 38.92
CA MET A 93 -18.24 -17.49 38.31
C MET A 93 -17.59 -16.24 37.71
N PHE A 94 -16.69 -15.57 38.43
CA PHE A 94 -15.98 -14.39 37.92
C PHE A 94 -15.09 -14.72 36.73
N LEU A 95 -14.35 -15.83 36.78
CA LEU A 95 -13.53 -16.25 35.65
C LEU A 95 -14.39 -16.54 34.42
N GLN A 96 -15.51 -17.24 34.59
CA GLN A 96 -16.42 -17.53 33.49
C GLN A 96 -17.03 -16.25 32.90
N GLN A 97 -17.40 -15.30 33.76
CA GLN A 97 -17.89 -14.00 33.33
C GLN A 97 -16.83 -13.24 32.53
N ASP A 98 -15.59 -13.18 33.03
CA ASP A 98 -14.48 -12.49 32.38
C ASP A 98 -14.11 -13.14 31.04
N LEU A 99 -14.09 -14.47 30.97
CA LEU A 99 -13.88 -15.19 29.71
C LEU A 99 -14.97 -14.88 28.69
N ARG A 100 -16.25 -14.79 29.12
CA ARG A 100 -17.35 -14.42 28.21
C ARG A 100 -17.25 -12.98 27.74
N GLN A 101 -16.89 -12.05 28.64
CA GLN A 101 -16.69 -10.64 28.30
C GLN A 101 -15.52 -10.47 27.34
N THR A 102 -14.36 -11.06 27.65
CA THR A 102 -13.16 -11.05 26.81
C THR A 102 -13.43 -11.68 25.45
N THR A 103 -14.15 -12.81 25.39
CA THR A 103 -14.53 -13.43 24.12
C THR A 103 -15.39 -12.52 23.25
N THR A 104 -16.34 -11.80 23.86
CA THR A 104 -17.21 -10.86 23.15
C THR A 104 -16.41 -9.66 22.63
N GLN A 105 -15.59 -9.05 23.50
CA GLN A 105 -14.72 -7.93 23.13
C GLN A 105 -13.72 -8.32 22.04
N LEU A 106 -13.13 -9.50 22.11
CA LEU A 106 -12.21 -10.00 21.09
C LEU A 106 -12.93 -10.18 19.75
N ASN A 107 -14.12 -10.76 19.73
CA ASN A 107 -14.91 -10.93 18.51
C ASN A 107 -15.28 -9.57 17.89
N ASP A 108 -15.71 -8.61 18.70
CA ASP A 108 -16.04 -7.26 18.21
C ASP A 108 -14.81 -6.54 17.67
N TYR A 109 -13.69 -6.62 18.39
CA TYR A 109 -12.40 -6.07 17.95
C TYR A 109 -11.94 -6.69 16.64
N MET A 110 -11.98 -8.03 16.53
CA MET A 110 -11.60 -8.73 15.30
C MET A 110 -12.48 -8.33 14.12
N ARG A 111 -13.81 -8.23 14.31
CA ARG A 111 -14.72 -7.77 13.25
C ARG A 111 -14.41 -6.35 12.80
N ALA A 112 -14.18 -5.45 13.76
CA ALA A 112 -13.84 -4.06 13.47
C ALA A 112 -12.52 -3.96 12.71
N GLU A 113 -11.48 -4.66 13.18
CA GLU A 113 -10.16 -4.62 12.54
C GLU A 113 -10.18 -5.26 11.15
N ILE A 114 -10.81 -6.42 10.98
CA ILE A 114 -10.99 -7.05 9.65
C ILE A 114 -11.71 -6.09 8.70
N THR A 115 -12.79 -5.44 9.17
CA THR A 115 -13.55 -4.49 8.34
C THR A 115 -12.68 -3.29 7.96
N ARG A 116 -11.91 -2.75 8.92
CA ARG A 116 -11.01 -1.62 8.68
C ARG A 116 -9.92 -1.98 7.67
N THR A 117 -9.24 -3.10 7.88
CA THR A 117 -8.19 -3.57 6.96
C THR A 117 -8.76 -3.83 5.56
N LEU A 118 -9.92 -4.48 5.45
CA LEU A 118 -10.56 -4.70 4.15
C LEU A 118 -10.90 -3.37 3.46
N GLN A 119 -11.46 -2.40 4.18
CA GLN A 119 -11.75 -1.08 3.62
C GLN A 119 -10.49 -0.36 3.13
N GLU A 120 -9.40 -0.41 3.91
CA GLU A 120 -8.12 0.17 3.51
C GLU A 120 -7.54 -0.50 2.26
N GLU A 121 -7.57 -1.83 2.20
CA GLU A 121 -7.10 -2.57 1.02
C GLU A 121 -7.99 -2.35 -0.19
N PHE A 122 -9.33 -2.30 -0.04
CA PHE A 122 -10.23 -1.95 -1.14
C PHE A 122 -9.96 -0.55 -1.69
N LYS A 123 -9.69 0.42 -0.82
CA LYS A 123 -9.33 1.78 -1.25
C LYS A 123 -8.01 1.80 -2.02
N LYS A 124 -7.00 1.03 -1.59
CA LYS A 124 -5.73 0.89 -2.33
C LYS A 124 -5.95 0.20 -3.68
N TYR A 125 -6.79 -0.82 -3.74
CA TYR A 125 -7.12 -1.51 -4.99
C TYR A 125 -7.89 -0.59 -5.94
N GLU A 126 -8.86 0.17 -5.45
CA GLU A 126 -9.58 1.17 -6.24
C GLU A 126 -8.63 2.19 -6.85
N GLN A 127 -7.71 2.76 -6.05
CA GLN A 127 -6.69 3.68 -6.54
C GLN A 127 -5.80 3.01 -7.60
N SER A 128 -5.35 1.78 -7.35
CA SER A 128 -4.49 1.04 -8.28
C SER A 128 -5.18 0.77 -9.62
N ILE A 129 -6.50 0.50 -9.60
CA ILE A 129 -7.31 0.31 -10.81
C ILE A 129 -7.46 1.62 -11.57
N VAL A 130 -7.69 2.74 -10.87
CA VAL A 130 -7.77 4.08 -11.49
C VAL A 130 -6.43 4.43 -12.15
N ASP A 131 -5.32 4.21 -11.47
CA ASP A 131 -3.98 4.48 -12.00
C ASP A 131 -3.68 3.59 -13.21
N ALA A 132 -3.98 2.28 -13.13
CA ALA A 132 -3.82 1.36 -14.26
C ALA A 132 -4.68 1.75 -15.46
N LYS A 133 -5.92 2.19 -15.23
CA LYS A 133 -6.80 2.72 -16.29
C LYS A 133 -6.18 3.95 -16.94
N GLN A 134 -5.63 4.89 -16.15
CA GLN A 134 -5.01 6.09 -16.68
C GLN A 134 -3.76 5.75 -17.51
N ILE A 135 -2.93 4.82 -17.06
CA ILE A 135 -1.77 4.31 -17.81
C ILE A 135 -2.21 3.66 -19.12
N ALA A 136 -3.28 2.87 -19.11
CA ALA A 136 -3.82 2.25 -20.32
C ALA A 136 -4.32 3.29 -21.32
N LEU A 137 -5.02 4.34 -20.86
CA LEU A 137 -5.48 5.44 -21.72
C LEU A 137 -4.29 6.20 -22.34
N ASP A 138 -3.29 6.56 -21.53
CA ASP A 138 -2.07 7.23 -22.01
C ASP A 138 -1.30 6.34 -23.01
N SER A 139 -1.20 5.04 -22.76
CA SER A 139 -0.57 4.10 -23.67
C SER A 139 -1.32 3.98 -25.00
N ILE A 140 -2.66 3.97 -24.98
CA ILE A 140 -3.49 3.96 -26.19
C ILE A 140 -3.28 5.25 -26.98
N GLU A 141 -3.28 6.41 -26.32
CA GLU A 141 -3.04 7.70 -26.97
C GLU A 141 -1.64 7.76 -27.61
N LYS A 142 -0.60 7.32 -26.90
CA LYS A 142 0.76 7.17 -27.44
C LYS A 142 0.83 6.20 -28.62
N THR A 143 0.07 5.11 -28.58
CA THR A 143 0.02 4.15 -29.70
C THR A 143 -0.64 4.78 -30.91
N VAL A 144 -1.74 5.51 -30.74
CA VAL A 144 -2.44 6.21 -31.83
C VAL A 144 -1.52 7.25 -32.47
N THR A 145 -0.84 8.07 -31.66
CA THR A 145 0.10 9.08 -32.18
C THR A 145 1.29 8.45 -32.91
N THR A 146 1.84 7.35 -32.40
CA THR A 146 2.92 6.61 -33.06
C THR A 146 2.46 6.01 -34.39
N ILE A 147 1.25 5.43 -34.44
CA ILE A 147 0.67 4.88 -35.67
C ILE A 147 0.49 5.99 -36.72
N GLU A 148 -0.01 7.15 -36.32
CA GLU A 148 -0.21 8.27 -37.24
C GLU A 148 1.13 8.78 -37.80
N GLN A 149 2.16 8.89 -36.96
CA GLN A 149 3.52 9.23 -37.41
C GLN A 149 4.08 8.18 -38.38
N GLN A 150 3.90 6.89 -38.10
CA GLN A 150 4.31 5.81 -38.99
C GLN A 150 3.56 5.86 -40.32
N ARG A 151 2.26 6.16 -40.31
CA ARG A 151 1.45 6.30 -41.50
C ARG A 151 1.96 7.43 -42.40
N GLN A 152 2.22 8.61 -41.82
CA GLN A 152 2.75 9.76 -42.57
C GLN A 152 4.15 9.49 -43.14
N LEU A 153 5.01 8.82 -42.37
CA LEU A 153 6.33 8.41 -42.85
C LEU A 153 6.21 7.44 -44.03
N MET A 154 5.34 6.44 -43.93
CA MET A 154 5.11 5.45 -44.98
C MET A 154 4.54 6.10 -46.24
N GLU A 155 3.58 7.02 -46.11
CA GLU A 155 3.03 7.80 -47.21
C GLU A 155 4.13 8.59 -47.94
N THR A 156 4.98 9.29 -47.20
CA THR A 156 6.11 10.05 -47.75
C THR A 156 7.11 9.15 -48.47
N GLN A 157 7.43 7.99 -47.88
CA GLN A 157 8.32 7.00 -48.49
C GLN A 157 7.73 6.41 -49.77
N MET A 158 6.44 6.04 -49.77
CA MET A 158 5.77 5.52 -50.96
C MET A 158 5.73 6.56 -52.08
N GLN A 159 5.42 7.82 -51.76
CA GLN A 159 5.41 8.89 -52.75
C GLN A 159 6.79 9.13 -53.35
N THR A 160 7.83 9.12 -52.51
CA THR A 160 9.23 9.25 -52.95
C THR A 160 9.64 8.09 -53.86
N GLN A 161 9.30 6.85 -53.50
CA GLN A 161 9.58 5.67 -54.33
C GLN A 161 8.81 5.69 -55.64
N ALA A 162 7.53 6.07 -55.63
CA ALA A 162 6.71 6.21 -56.83
C ALA A 162 7.30 7.26 -57.78
N GLN A 163 7.74 8.41 -57.26
CA GLN A 163 8.39 9.45 -58.07
C GLN A 163 9.74 8.97 -58.63
N ALA A 164 10.54 8.26 -57.82
CA ALA A 164 11.82 7.70 -58.28
C ALA A 164 11.62 6.68 -59.40
N GLN A 165 10.61 5.79 -59.28
CA GLN A 165 10.25 4.85 -60.34
C GLN A 165 9.76 5.56 -61.59
N ARG A 166 8.90 6.58 -61.46
CA ARG A 166 8.43 7.39 -62.60
C ARG A 166 9.60 8.03 -63.34
N ASN A 167 10.53 8.63 -62.62
CA ASN A 167 11.73 9.23 -63.20
C ASN A 167 12.61 8.18 -63.91
N GLN A 168 12.76 6.98 -63.33
CA GLN A 168 13.50 5.89 -63.99
C GLN A 168 12.82 5.42 -65.28
N ILE A 169 11.49 5.31 -65.30
CA ILE A 169 10.74 4.95 -66.50
C ILE A 169 10.91 6.01 -67.58
N ILE A 170 10.78 7.30 -67.24
CA ILE A 170 10.99 8.42 -68.17
C ILE A 170 12.42 8.38 -68.74
N ALA A 171 13.44 8.22 -67.88
CA ALA A 171 14.84 8.18 -68.34
C ALA A 171 15.11 7.01 -69.30
N ARG A 172 14.52 5.82 -69.02
CA ARG A 172 14.61 4.68 -69.94
C ARG A 172 13.89 4.93 -71.24
N PHE A 173 12.71 5.53 -71.18
CA PHE A 173 11.92 5.88 -72.36
C PHE A 173 12.66 6.90 -73.24
N GLU A 174 13.24 7.96 -72.66
CA GLU A 174 14.06 8.95 -73.37
C GLU A 174 15.27 8.31 -74.06
N SER A 175 15.98 7.42 -73.36
CA SER A 175 17.12 6.70 -73.92
C SER A 175 16.71 5.75 -75.06
N GLN A 176 15.57 5.09 -74.94
CA GLN A 176 15.04 4.19 -75.98
C GLN A 176 14.46 4.95 -77.17
N MET A 177 13.80 6.09 -76.96
CA MET A 177 13.24 6.91 -78.03
C MET A 177 14.32 7.36 -79.01
N ALA A 178 15.50 7.77 -78.54
CA ALA A 178 16.60 8.12 -79.44
C ALA A 178 17.02 6.94 -80.35
N ALA A 179 17.01 5.72 -79.83
CA ALA A 179 17.33 4.51 -80.58
C ALA A 179 16.19 4.09 -81.53
N ILE A 180 14.93 4.18 -81.08
CA ILE A 180 13.75 3.87 -81.88
C ILE A 180 13.62 4.87 -83.04
N ILE A 181 13.79 6.17 -82.79
CA ILE A 181 13.76 7.20 -83.83
C ILE A 181 14.89 6.97 -84.84
N ASN A 182 16.11 6.66 -84.39
CA ASN A 182 17.20 6.33 -85.31
C ASN A 182 16.86 5.12 -86.20
N HIS A 183 16.32 4.05 -85.62
CA HIS A 183 15.89 2.87 -86.36
C HIS A 183 14.74 3.18 -87.33
N TYR A 184 13.70 3.90 -86.89
CA TYR A 184 12.56 4.29 -87.73
C TYR A 184 12.98 5.23 -88.86
N VAL A 185 13.89 6.18 -88.62
CA VAL A 185 14.45 7.05 -89.66
C VAL A 185 15.27 6.25 -90.66
N MET A 186 16.12 5.31 -90.22
CA MET A 186 16.82 4.40 -91.15
C MET A 186 15.88 3.49 -91.95
N GLN A 187 14.81 2.98 -91.33
CA GLN A 187 13.83 2.12 -92.01
C GLN A 187 12.94 2.90 -92.98
N ALA A 188 12.55 4.13 -92.62
CA ALA A 188 11.78 5.03 -93.48
C ALA A 188 12.61 5.59 -94.65
N ILE A 189 13.92 5.82 -94.46
CA ILE A 189 14.84 6.23 -95.54
C ILE A 189 15.15 5.06 -96.49
N GLY A 190 15.10 3.82 -96.00
CA GLY A 190 15.41 2.62 -96.78
C GLY A 190 14.40 2.27 -97.88
N ASN A 191 13.20 2.85 -97.86
CA ASN A 191 12.14 2.52 -98.81
C ASN A 191 11.46 3.80 -99.35
N GLN A 192 12.11 4.39 -100.36
CA GLN A 192 11.61 5.38 -101.33
C GLN A 192 11.60 6.88 -100.95
N ILE A 193 12.46 7.63 -101.66
CA ILE A 193 12.21 8.90 -102.35
C ILE A 193 11.80 10.12 -101.48
N ASP A 194 12.71 11.10 -101.43
CA ASP A 194 12.58 12.55 -101.13
C ASP A 194 11.60 13.01 -100.02
N LEU A 195 12.12 13.12 -98.78
CA LEU A 195 11.41 13.63 -97.59
C LEU A 195 12.27 14.58 -96.72
N THR A 196 13.35 15.12 -97.27
CA THR A 196 14.32 15.96 -96.52
C THR A 196 13.65 17.19 -95.87
N ASP A 197 12.69 17.81 -96.56
CA ASP A 197 11.96 18.99 -96.06
C ASP A 197 10.88 18.64 -95.01
N GLN A 198 10.36 17.41 -94.99
CA GLN A 198 9.32 16.99 -94.03
C GLN A 198 9.91 16.45 -92.72
N LEU A 199 11.14 15.93 -92.76
CA LEU A 199 11.87 15.51 -91.56
C LEU A 199 12.17 16.68 -90.63
N GLU A 200 12.54 17.84 -91.18
CA GLU A 200 12.79 19.04 -90.39
C GLU A 200 11.50 19.56 -89.74
N PHE A 201 10.37 19.48 -90.46
CA PHE A 201 9.05 19.82 -89.90
C PHE A 201 8.64 18.88 -88.76
N ILE A 202 8.75 17.56 -88.94
CA ILE A 202 8.38 16.56 -87.91
C ILE A 202 9.32 16.62 -86.71
N LEU A 203 10.63 16.82 -86.91
CA LEU A 203 11.59 17.01 -85.81
C LEU A 203 11.28 18.28 -85.03
N THR A 204 11.00 19.39 -85.72
CA THR A 204 10.63 20.65 -85.09
C THR A 204 9.32 20.51 -84.31
N GLU A 205 8.32 19.81 -84.85
CA GLU A 205 7.02 19.63 -84.21
C GLU A 205 7.10 18.65 -83.02
N LEU A 206 7.96 17.62 -83.10
CA LEU A 206 8.27 16.74 -81.96
C LEU A 206 9.11 17.42 -80.89
N GLU A 207 10.08 18.28 -81.24
CA GLU A 207 10.82 19.09 -80.28
C GLU A 207 9.93 20.12 -79.59
N ASN A 208 9.03 20.76 -80.35
CA ASN A 208 8.06 21.71 -79.80
C ASN A 208 7.06 21.02 -78.86
N ASN A 209 6.55 19.84 -79.22
CA ASN A 209 5.61 19.09 -78.37
C ASN A 209 6.30 18.25 -77.28
N LYS A 210 7.63 18.12 -77.29
CA LYS A 210 8.38 17.33 -76.29
C LYS A 210 8.14 17.85 -74.87
N ALA A 211 8.07 19.18 -74.71
CA ALA A 211 7.79 19.80 -73.42
C ALA A 211 6.39 19.43 -72.92
N ASP A 212 5.40 19.47 -73.81
CA ASP A 212 4.00 19.18 -73.50
C ASP A 212 3.79 17.69 -73.18
N ILE A 213 4.43 16.78 -73.91
CA ILE A 213 4.38 15.33 -73.65
C ILE A 213 5.04 15.00 -72.28
N ILE A 214 6.17 15.65 -71.96
CA ILE A 214 6.82 15.48 -70.66
C ILE A 214 5.96 16.05 -69.53
N GLU A 215 5.27 17.17 -69.78
CA GLU A 215 4.36 17.77 -68.82
C GLU A 215 3.12 16.91 -68.56
N ASP A 216 2.54 16.30 -69.60
CA ASP A 216 1.40 15.40 -69.50
C ASP A 216 1.77 14.12 -68.72
N ILE A 217 2.94 13.55 -69.02
CA ILE A 217 3.51 12.42 -68.29
C ILE A 217 3.92 12.79 -66.86
N LYS A 218 4.23 14.06 -66.55
CA LYS A 218 4.49 14.52 -65.16
C LYS A 218 3.20 14.70 -64.37
N ARG A 219 2.15 15.23 -65.02
CA ARG A 219 0.86 15.52 -64.38
C ARG A 219 0.03 14.26 -64.15
N GLY A 220 0.19 13.23 -64.98
CA GLY A 220 -0.44 11.93 -64.81
C GLY A 220 -1.97 12.00 -64.94
N SER A 221 -2.48 11.58 -66.09
CA SER A 221 -3.70 10.77 -66.07
C SER A 221 -3.41 9.44 -65.40
#